data_AF-A0A261U443-F1
#
_entry.id   AF-A0A261U443-F1
#
_cell.length_a   1.000
_cell.length_b   1.000
_cell.length_c   1.000
_cell.angle_alpha   90.00
_cell.angle_beta   90.00
_cell.angle_gamma   90.00
#
_symmetry.space_group_name_H-M   'P 1'
#
loop_
_entity.id
_entity.type
_entity.pdbx_description
1 polymer ?
#
loop_
_entity_poly.entity_id
_entity_poly.type
_entity_poly.pdbx_seq_one_letter_code
_entity_poly.pdbx_strand_id
1 'polypeptide(L)'
;MAAIFQEVAIGWKGKQYTIKPTLALLNRVEQKVSLSALAHSLGTGAPKLTHIASAIAVFLQAAGVAATEDDVYVELIHGDQNAVTSMAHAIVMAAFPENPNKGNAESPKTRAVKKK
;
A
#
# COMPACT_ATOMS: atom_id res chain seq x y z
N MET A 1 21.60 -9.10 -5.19
CA MET A 1 20.15 -9.41 -5.15
C MET A 1 19.42 -8.08 -5.08
N ALA A 2 18.61 -7.71 -6.08
CA ALA A 2 17.92 -6.42 -6.12
C ALA A 2 16.41 -6.67 -6.12
N ALA A 3 15.69 -6.10 -5.13
CA ALA A 3 14.24 -6.07 -5.15
C ALA A 3 13.79 -5.04 -6.19
N ILE A 4 12.83 -5.42 -7.05
CA ILE A 4 12.21 -4.49 -8.00
C ILE A 4 11.05 -3.82 -7.26
N PHE A 5 11.22 -2.55 -6.92
CA PHE A 5 10.14 -1.71 -6.41
C PHE A 5 9.14 -1.47 -7.55
N GLN A 6 7.93 -2.04 -7.42
CA GLN A 6 6.86 -1.85 -8.41
C GLN A 6 6.30 -0.43 -8.29
N GLU A 7 5.98 0.18 -9.44
CA GLU A 7 5.34 1.50 -9.47
C GLU A 7 3.91 1.40 -8.92
N VAL A 8 3.54 2.37 -8.08
CA VAL A 8 2.20 2.45 -7.49
C VAL A 8 1.43 3.55 -8.19
N ALA A 9 0.27 3.20 -8.75
CA ALA A 9 -0.68 4.19 -9.24
C ALA A 9 -1.67 4.58 -8.13
N ILE A 10 -1.70 5.86 -7.81
CA ILE A 10 -2.57 6.46 -6.79
C ILE A 10 -3.54 7.42 -7.46
N GLY A 11 -4.84 7.22 -7.24
CA GLY A 11 -5.87 8.17 -7.63
C GLY A 11 -6.11 9.21 -6.54
N TRP A 12 -6.04 10.50 -6.88
CA TRP A 12 -6.32 11.61 -5.97
C TRP A 12 -7.07 12.73 -6.67
N LYS A 13 -8.24 13.13 -6.14
CA LYS A 13 -9.12 14.19 -6.69
C LYS A 13 -9.32 14.10 -8.20
N GLY A 14 -9.60 12.88 -8.69
CA GLY A 14 -9.85 12.61 -10.11
C GLY A 14 -8.60 12.59 -11.00
N LYS A 15 -7.39 12.68 -10.44
CA LYS A 15 -6.11 12.56 -11.15
C LYS A 15 -5.35 11.30 -10.72
N GLN A 16 -4.66 10.67 -11.65
CA GLN A 16 -3.83 9.50 -11.39
C GLN A 16 -2.35 9.92 -11.29
N TYR A 17 -1.68 9.42 -10.27
CA TYR A 17 -0.29 9.70 -9.95
C TYR A 17 0.48 8.40 -9.88
N THR A 18 1.57 8.27 -10.62
CA THR A 18 2.45 7.10 -10.55
C THR A 18 3.67 7.42 -9.71
N ILE A 19 3.91 6.63 -8.67
CA ILE A 19 4.99 6.84 -7.72
C ILE A 19 5.88 5.60 -7.69
N LYS A 20 7.18 5.82 -7.80
CA LYS A 20 8.18 4.78 -7.56
C LYS A 20 8.53 4.75 -6.07
N PRO A 21 8.18 3.67 -5.34
CA PRO A 21 8.51 3.54 -3.93
C PRO A 21 10.02 3.37 -3.80
N THR A 22 10.70 4.41 -3.33
CA THR A 22 12.14 4.37 -3.02
C THR A 22 12.33 4.13 -1.53
N LEU A 23 13.49 3.60 -1.12
CA LEU A 23 13.79 3.44 0.31
C LEU A 23 13.72 4.78 1.09
N ALA A 24 14.12 5.89 0.46
CA ALA A 24 13.99 7.21 1.05
C ALA A 24 12.52 7.59 1.31
N LEU A 25 11.62 7.27 0.38
CA LEU A 25 10.18 7.49 0.55
C LEU A 25 9.61 6.59 1.66
N LEU A 26 9.96 5.30 1.67
CA LEU A 26 9.51 4.36 2.69
C LEU A 26 9.99 4.78 4.08
N ASN A 27 11.25 5.18 4.22
CA ASN A 27 11.78 5.70 5.47
C ASN A 27 11.02 6.96 5.93
N ARG A 28 10.65 7.85 5.01
CA ARG A 28 9.84 9.04 5.35
C ARG A 28 8.46 8.66 5.90
N VAL A 29 7.86 7.58 5.39
CA VAL A 29 6.61 7.04 5.97
C VAL A 29 6.89 6.43 7.34
N GLU A 30 7.94 5.63 7.47
CA GLU A 30 8.31 4.95 8.73
C GLU A 30 8.57 5.93 9.88
N GLN A 31 9.07 7.14 9.61
CA GLN A 31 9.24 8.20 10.61
C GLN A 31 7.91 8.71 11.19
N LYS A 32 6.78 8.49 10.50
CA LYS A 32 5.44 8.92 10.94
C LYS A 32 4.59 7.75 11.43
N VAL A 33 4.65 6.63 10.72
CA VAL A 33 3.85 5.45 10.98
C VAL A 33 4.66 4.21 10.62
N SER A 34 4.64 3.21 11.50
CA SER A 34 5.27 1.94 11.20
C SER A 34 4.55 1.21 10.07
N LEU A 35 5.25 0.95 8.97
CA LEU A 35 4.72 0.24 7.80
C LEU A 35 4.33 -1.20 8.14
N SER A 36 5.08 -1.86 9.03
CA SER A 36 4.79 -3.22 9.49
C SER A 36 3.55 -3.27 10.40
N ALA A 37 3.38 -2.28 11.28
CA ALA A 37 2.14 -2.16 12.06
C ALA A 37 0.94 -1.86 11.17
N LEU A 38 1.11 -1.01 10.15
CA LEU A 38 0.07 -0.69 9.18
C LEU A 38 -0.33 -1.94 8.38
N ALA A 39 0.63 -2.70 7.87
CA ALA A 39 0.42 -3.96 7.17
C ALA A 39 -0.36 -4.98 8.02
N HIS A 40 0.05 -5.13 9.28
CA HIS A 40 -0.65 -6.01 10.22
C HIS A 40 -2.09 -5.57 10.44
N SER A 41 -2.33 -4.27 10.65
CA SER A 41 -3.67 -3.72 10.91
C SER A 41 -4.62 -3.81 9.71
N LEU A 42 -4.09 -3.72 8.49
CA LEU A 42 -4.85 -3.98 7.26
C LEU A 42 -5.21 -5.47 7.15
N GLY A 43 -4.29 -6.36 7.51
CA GLY A 43 -4.53 -7.80 7.51
C GLY A 43 -5.56 -8.27 8.55
N THR A 44 -5.70 -7.56 9.68
CA THR A 44 -6.70 -7.85 10.72
C THR A 44 -8.04 -7.14 10.52
N GLY A 45 -8.17 -6.31 9.47
CA GLY A 45 -9.42 -5.63 9.13
C GLY A 45 -9.78 -4.43 10.02
N ALA A 46 -8.84 -3.95 10.84
CA ALA A 46 -9.06 -2.79 11.72
C ALA A 46 -7.90 -1.77 11.62
N PRO A 47 -7.63 -1.23 10.42
CA PRO A 47 -6.56 -0.26 10.26
C PRO A 47 -6.96 1.10 10.85
N LYS A 48 -6.02 1.75 11.54
CA LYS A 48 -6.22 3.11 12.04
C LYS A 48 -6.23 4.08 10.86
N LEU A 49 -7.35 4.77 10.64
CA LEU A 49 -7.50 5.71 9.51
C LEU A 49 -6.45 6.82 9.53
N THR A 50 -6.06 7.30 10.71
CA THR A 50 -4.99 8.31 10.85
C THR A 50 -3.65 7.81 10.32
N HIS A 51 -3.32 6.54 10.57
CA HIS A 51 -2.09 5.92 10.08
C HIS A 51 -2.10 5.76 8.54
N ILE A 52 -3.26 5.39 7.99
CA ILE A 52 -3.48 5.34 6.54
C ILE A 52 -3.30 6.74 5.94
N ALA A 53 -3.90 7.77 6.56
CA ALA A 53 -3.83 9.14 6.10
C ALA A 53 -2.38 9.64 6.01
N SER A 54 -1.60 9.43 7.07
CA SER A 54 -0.19 9.85 7.12
C SER A 54 0.64 9.16 6.04
N ALA A 55 0.43 7.86 5.80
CA ALA A 55 1.14 7.12 4.76
C ALA A 55 0.79 7.62 3.34
N ILE A 56 -0.50 7.76 3.04
CA ILE A 56 -0.97 8.26 1.74
C ILE A 56 -0.49 9.70 1.49
N ALA A 57 -0.57 10.58 2.50
CA ALA A 57 -0.13 11.97 2.36
C ALA A 57 1.35 12.06 1.96
N VAL A 58 2.22 11.23 2.56
CA VAL A 58 3.64 11.18 2.20
C VAL A 58 3.85 10.70 0.76
N PHE A 59 3.09 9.71 0.30
CA PHE A 59 3.13 9.24 -1.10
C PHE A 59 2.65 10.31 -2.09
N LEU A 60 1.53 10.98 -1.78
CA LEU A 60 1.01 12.09 -2.59
C LEU A 60 2.00 13.25 -2.66
N GLN A 61 2.63 13.61 -1.56
CA GLN A 61 3.68 14.62 -1.51
C GLN A 61 4.89 14.23 -2.36
N ALA A 62 5.25 12.94 -2.40
CA ALA A 62 6.30 12.44 -3.28
C ALA A 62 5.92 12.50 -4.77
N ALA A 63 4.63 12.45 -5.11
CA ALA A 63 4.10 12.73 -6.45
C ALA A 63 4.00 14.23 -6.78
N GLY A 64 4.42 15.13 -5.88
CA GLY A 64 4.33 16.58 -6.07
C GLY A 64 2.96 17.17 -5.73
N VAL A 65 2.08 16.41 -5.07
CA VAL A 65 0.78 16.89 -4.61
C VAL A 65 0.93 17.53 -3.23
N ALA A 66 0.45 18.76 -3.06
CA ALA A 66 0.44 19.45 -1.77
C ALA A 66 -0.72 18.97 -0.86
N ALA A 67 -0.90 17.67 -0.72
CA ALA A 67 -1.91 17.08 0.16
C ALA A 67 -1.38 16.96 1.59
N THR A 68 -2.16 17.46 2.56
CA THR A 68 -1.88 17.28 3.99
C THR A 68 -2.51 15.99 4.52
N GLU A 69 -2.12 15.58 5.73
CA GLU A 69 -2.72 14.41 6.39
C GLU A 69 -4.20 14.63 6.69
N ASP A 70 -4.58 15.85 7.06
CA ASP A 70 -5.97 16.24 7.32
C ASP A 70 -6.80 16.20 6.03
N ASP A 71 -6.26 16.70 4.91
CA ASP A 71 -6.93 16.61 3.60
C ASP A 71 -7.23 15.16 3.24
N VAL A 72 -6.23 14.29 3.42
CA VAL A 72 -6.39 12.87 3.16
C VAL A 72 -7.40 12.28 4.13
N TYR A 73 -7.30 12.56 5.43
CA TYR A 73 -8.21 12.04 6.44
C TYR A 73 -9.67 12.41 6.20
N VAL A 74 -9.95 13.66 5.80
CA VAL A 74 -11.28 14.10 5.39
C VAL A 74 -11.78 13.28 4.20
N GLU A 75 -10.93 13.03 3.21
CA GLU A 75 -11.27 12.18 2.07
C GLU A 75 -11.47 10.71 2.49
N LEU A 76 -10.71 10.19 3.48
CA LEU A 76 -10.90 8.83 4.01
C LEU A 76 -12.27 8.65 4.67
N ILE A 77 -12.76 9.69 5.36
CA ILE A 77 -14.04 9.65 6.07
C ILE A 77 -15.22 9.80 5.11
N HIS A 78 -15.13 10.73 4.16
CA HIS A 78 -16.27 11.12 3.31
C HIS A 78 -16.24 10.50 1.92
N GLY A 79 -15.11 9.94 1.50
CA GLY A 79 -14.92 9.31 0.19
C GLY A 79 -15.28 7.83 0.18
N ASP A 80 -14.85 7.15 -0.88
CA ASP A 80 -15.04 5.71 -1.04
C ASP A 80 -14.00 4.93 -0.20
N GLN A 81 -14.47 4.35 0.91
CA GLN A 81 -13.65 3.52 1.81
C GLN A 81 -12.98 2.33 1.10
N ASN A 82 -13.58 1.77 0.03
CA ASN A 82 -12.99 0.65 -0.69
C ASN A 82 -11.82 1.08 -1.57
N ALA A 83 -11.94 2.22 -2.25
CA ALA A 83 -10.85 2.80 -3.05
C ALA A 83 -9.65 3.17 -2.16
N VAL A 84 -9.95 3.73 -1.00
CA VAL A 84 -8.99 4.10 0.04
C VAL A 84 -8.25 2.88 0.61
N THR A 85 -9.00 1.83 0.97
CA THR A 85 -8.43 0.60 1.53
C THR A 85 -7.54 -0.07 0.49
N SER A 86 -7.98 -0.09 -0.77
CA SER A 86 -7.18 -0.59 -1.91
C SER A 86 -5.88 0.20 -2.07
N MET A 87 -5.91 1.52 -1.88
CA MET A 87 -4.72 2.38 -1.93
C MET A 87 -3.76 2.14 -0.77
N ALA A 88 -4.28 1.95 0.44
CA ALA A 88 -3.47 1.58 1.60
C ALA A 88 -2.79 0.21 1.40
N HIS A 89 -3.50 -0.77 0.84
CA HIS A 89 -2.93 -2.06 0.44
C HIS A 89 -1.84 -1.89 -0.62
N ALA A 90 -2.04 -1.06 -1.63
CA ALA A 90 -1.04 -0.80 -2.66
C ALA A 90 0.25 -0.20 -2.07
N ILE A 91 0.14 0.75 -1.14
CA ILE A 91 1.28 1.33 -0.42
C ILE A 91 2.03 0.27 0.39
N VAL A 92 1.31 -0.60 1.10
CA VAL A 92 1.92 -1.69 1.88
C VAL A 92 2.60 -2.71 0.98
N MET A 93 1.98 -3.13 -0.14
CA MET A 93 2.61 -4.03 -1.10
C MET A 93 3.87 -3.43 -1.73
N ALA A 94 3.87 -2.12 -1.97
CA ALA A 94 5.03 -1.38 -2.44
C ALA A 94 6.15 -1.27 -1.39
N ALA A 95 5.79 -1.17 -0.12
CA ALA A 95 6.72 -1.15 0.99
C ALA A 95 7.36 -2.53 1.25
N PHE A 96 6.60 -3.60 1.03
CA PHE A 96 7.03 -4.99 1.19
C PHE A 96 6.99 -5.73 -0.15
N PRO A 97 7.89 -5.38 -1.10
CA PRO A 97 7.93 -6.08 -2.38
C PRO A 97 8.17 -7.57 -2.14
N GLU A 98 7.34 -8.42 -2.75
CA GLU A 98 7.57 -9.86 -2.68
C GLU A 98 8.90 -10.22 -3.32
N ASN A 99 9.59 -11.21 -2.74
CA ASN A 99 10.76 -11.79 -3.38
C ASN A 99 10.37 -12.29 -4.78
N PRO A 100 11.01 -11.82 -5.87
CA PRO A 100 10.68 -12.24 -7.23
C PRO A 100 10.86 -13.75 -7.48
N ASN A 101 11.51 -14.47 -6.55
CA ASN A 101 11.65 -15.93 -6.57
C ASN A 101 10.45 -16.71 -5.98
N LYS A 102 9.40 -16.05 -5.47
CA LYS A 102 8.18 -16.77 -5.02
C LYS A 102 7.36 -17.35 -6.18
N GLY A 103 7.63 -16.96 -7.43
CA GLY A 103 7.00 -17.53 -8.63
C GLY A 103 7.56 -18.88 -9.11
N ASN A 104 8.60 -19.42 -8.47
CA ASN A 104 9.13 -20.76 -8.76
C ASN A 104 8.90 -21.77 -7.62
N ALA A 105 8.07 -21.42 -6.63
CA ALA A 105 7.42 -22.40 -5.78
C ALA A 105 6.08 -22.70 -6.43
N GLU A 106 5.93 -23.91 -6.98
CA GLU A 106 4.68 -24.43 -7.54
C GLU A 106 3.49 -23.96 -6.70
N SER A 107 2.55 -23.26 -7.33
CA SER A 107 1.21 -23.08 -6.78
C SER A 107 0.73 -24.44 -6.28
N PRO A 108 0.19 -24.58 -5.06
CA PRO A 108 -0.25 -25.87 -4.57
C PRO A 108 -1.34 -26.35 -5.51
N LYS A 109 -0.99 -27.29 -6.41
CA LYS A 109 -1.96 -27.97 -7.26
C LYS A 109 -2.97 -28.60 -6.33
N THR A 110 -4.18 -28.05 -6.35
CA THR A 110 -5.37 -28.69 -5.78
C THR A 110 -5.32 -30.16 -6.14
N ARG A 111 -5.06 -31.01 -5.14
CA ARG A 111 -4.97 -32.45 -5.33
C ARG A 111 -6.41 -32.94 -5.50
N ALA A 112 -6.88 -32.96 -6.74
CA ALA A 112 -8.14 -33.59 -7.08
C ALA A 112 -8.04 -35.09 -6.72
N VAL A 113 -8.74 -35.47 -5.66
CA VAL A 113 -8.89 -36.86 -5.23
C VAL A 113 -9.70 -37.60 -6.28
N LYS A 114 -9.05 -38.45 -7.09
CA LYS A 114 -9.76 -39.45 -7.91
C LYS A 114 -10.19 -40.60 -6.99
N LYS A 115 -11.49 -40.69 -6.70
CA LYS A 115 -12.13 -41.91 -6.20
C LYS A 115 -12.00 -43.01 -7.25
N LYS A 116 -11.71 -44.23 -6.79
CA LYS A 116 -11.71 -45.47 -7.56
C LYS A 116 -12.91 -46.30 -7.13
#